data_AF-A0A9Y1BP02-F1
#
_entry.id   AF-A0A9Y1BP02-F1
#
_cell.length_a   1.000
_cell.length_b   1.000
_cell.length_c   1.000
_cell.angle_alpha   90.00
_cell.angle_beta   90.00
_cell.angle_gamma   90.00
#
_symmetry.space_group_name_H-M   'P 1'
#
loop_
_entity.id
_entity.type
_entity.pdbx_description
1 polymer ?
#
loop_
_entity_poly.entity_id
_entity_poly.type
_entity_poly.pdbx_seq_one_letter_code
_entity_poly.pdbx_strand_id
1 'polypeptide(L)'
;MSNSLFENSNYYSSTEDITDELLEESVTNYFQDSSQNELVITHSVPKEIIENTKHISRHEVKATKTYTSSFSVGDTKNFYVDEGGNTISFRIAEAQVIAVSDHAYYFVEVDMINEYGKNSVNNLITSEKSIFESKIYPIEHNFFGDMEGNLGNIGDGRLIILHTYLPSDYAGYFWGINEHTQEELNAQGYSYLKSNEWEMIFIGGIADYTDTLAHEFQHLIHYNHDQDEMRWFDEGCAVFSEYITGRMPGDYDGVSYWSENYFKEQSDDSLIYWNYYSEGNRDVRIDYGGAYLFVFYIYEQFGADIIRKFVNDTRPVQESINDELKDKGETFNDFFYNWQVALLIDRPDLANGTFGFTDITFTIEPISKTYTELSSTIDVPYYGFYTFEINLLNRFMDVRITNNEKRRLGVVTLYFSKDDTLVDYEIYETTEEKFYVEPEKSVKKILFCLAYVDEDYPTIYGDPFGLGPQASVLVETLEHFKLRLDKPVISFDGRTLLVSDLDIVFYNQTEIYNANGADFVTLILTGDKGIYYYNLTFNEEKYGGWGSEILLKSVKGGLYSFSFNAKTADFSGTRVQNNIEYKPPIPVWIWVGGGLVLVAIIGIVGFLLSRR
;
A
#
# COMPACT_ATOMS: atom_id res chain seq x y z
N MET A 1 -58.64 24.35 28.14
CA MET A 1 -59.83 23.58 27.72
C MET A 1 -59.35 22.17 27.41
N SER A 2 -59.88 21.21 28.17
CA SER A 2 -59.99 19.74 27.97
C SER A 2 -58.76 18.96 27.48
N ASN A 3 -58.07 18.15 28.31
CA ASN A 3 -58.43 16.87 28.94
C ASN A 3 -58.41 15.63 28.03
N SER A 4 -57.92 14.55 28.65
CA SER A 4 -58.22 13.12 28.44
C SER A 4 -57.19 12.39 27.54
N LEU A 5 -56.59 11.26 27.89
CA LEU A 5 -56.97 10.17 28.81
C LEU A 5 -55.75 9.49 29.46
N PHE A 6 -55.99 9.02 30.68
CA PHE A 6 -55.15 8.16 31.52
C PHE A 6 -55.24 6.67 31.10
N GLU A 7 -54.19 5.92 31.51
CA GLU A 7 -54.25 4.66 32.26
C GLU A 7 -54.03 3.28 31.62
N ASN A 8 -53.22 2.51 32.38
CA ASN A 8 -53.07 1.05 32.53
C ASN A 8 -52.14 0.34 31.52
N SER A 9 -51.20 -0.54 31.90
CA SER A 9 -51.11 -1.44 33.06
C SER A 9 -49.71 -2.09 33.21
N ASN A 10 -49.19 -2.15 34.44
CA ASN A 10 -48.61 -3.30 35.16
C ASN A 10 -47.70 -4.39 34.52
N TYR A 11 -46.58 -4.64 35.24
CA TYR A 11 -45.91 -5.92 35.62
C TYR A 11 -44.56 -6.37 34.98
N TYR A 12 -43.53 -6.34 35.86
CA TYR A 12 -42.42 -7.29 36.14
C TYR A 12 -41.27 -7.61 35.16
N SER A 13 -40.07 -7.49 35.78
CA SER A 13 -38.85 -8.34 35.77
C SER A 13 -37.76 -8.20 34.69
N SER A 14 -36.56 -7.93 35.23
CA SER A 14 -35.23 -8.50 34.96
C SER A 14 -34.48 -8.14 33.67
N THR A 15 -33.36 -7.43 33.91
CA THR A 15 -31.99 -7.60 33.40
C THR A 15 -31.70 -7.62 31.89
N GLU A 16 -30.70 -6.80 31.57
CA GLU A 16 -29.75 -6.81 30.44
C GLU A 16 -30.10 -6.05 29.15
N ASP A 17 -29.08 -5.30 28.75
CA ASP A 17 -28.68 -4.78 27.45
C ASP A 17 -29.37 -3.56 26.77
N ILE A 18 -28.52 -2.52 26.64
CA ILE A 18 -28.22 -1.66 25.47
C ILE A 18 -29.41 -0.94 24.80
N THR A 19 -29.37 0.39 24.76
CA THR A 19 -29.29 1.23 23.53
C THR A 19 -29.53 2.71 23.80
N ASP A 20 -28.93 3.51 22.93
CA ASP A 20 -28.91 4.98 22.83
C ASP A 20 -30.28 5.66 22.82
N GLU A 21 -30.34 6.93 23.25
CA GLU A 21 -30.57 8.11 22.38
C GLU A 21 -31.10 9.34 23.16
N LEU A 22 -30.61 10.50 22.74
CA LEU A 22 -31.18 11.85 22.83
C LEU A 22 -31.14 12.59 24.18
N LEU A 23 -30.42 13.72 24.18
CA LEU A 23 -30.99 15.05 24.37
C LEU A 23 -29.94 16.15 24.10
N GLU A 24 -30.01 16.76 22.92
CA GLU A 24 -29.61 18.16 22.74
C GLU A 24 -30.55 19.06 23.55
N GLU A 25 -30.01 20.03 24.30
CA GLU A 25 -30.11 21.44 23.94
C GLU A 25 -29.54 22.38 25.05
N SER A 26 -28.73 23.33 24.56
CA SER A 26 -28.63 24.73 24.96
C SER A 26 -27.47 25.22 25.88
N VAL A 27 -26.41 25.66 25.19
CA VAL A 27 -25.67 26.94 25.27
C VAL A 27 -25.43 27.57 26.66
N THR A 28 -24.15 27.65 27.08
CA THR A 28 -23.30 28.86 27.13
C THR A 28 -22.15 28.65 28.15
N ASN A 29 -20.89 28.57 27.71
CA ASN A 29 -19.81 29.47 28.15
C ASN A 29 -18.45 29.16 27.49
N TYR A 30 -17.85 30.23 27.01
CA TYR A 30 -16.59 30.39 26.30
C TYR A 30 -15.34 30.07 27.16
N PHE A 31 -14.28 29.63 26.47
CA PHE A 31 -12.86 29.51 26.85
C PHE A 31 -12.42 28.38 27.80
N GLN A 32 -11.87 27.33 27.20
CA GLN A 32 -10.63 26.58 27.52
C GLN A 32 -10.81 25.09 27.19
N ASP A 33 -10.52 24.71 25.94
CA ASP A 33 -9.68 23.54 25.69
C ASP A 33 -9.11 23.65 24.28
N SER A 34 -7.80 23.47 24.17
CA SER A 34 -7.00 23.63 22.96
C SER A 34 -6.37 22.28 22.67
N SER A 35 -7.12 21.36 22.06
CA SER A 35 -6.57 20.09 21.52
C SER A 35 -7.51 19.24 20.64
N GLN A 36 -8.71 19.69 20.23
CA GLN A 36 -9.67 18.81 19.52
C GLN A 36 -10.59 19.53 18.50
N ASN A 37 -10.11 20.56 17.79
CA ASN A 37 -10.78 21.02 16.57
C ASN A 37 -10.00 20.47 15.37
N GLU A 38 -10.24 19.20 15.06
CA GLU A 38 -9.73 18.54 13.88
C GLU A 38 -10.49 19.09 12.66
N LEU A 39 -9.85 20.03 11.96
CA LEU A 39 -10.28 20.43 10.62
C LEU A 39 -9.93 19.29 9.68
N VAL A 40 -10.98 18.61 9.22
CA VAL A 40 -10.90 17.53 8.23
C VAL A 40 -10.69 18.19 6.88
N ILE A 41 -9.48 18.07 6.31
CA ILE A 41 -9.23 18.39 4.90
C ILE A 41 -9.73 17.20 4.09
N THR A 42 -11.00 17.25 3.68
CA THR A 42 -11.51 16.34 2.67
C THR A 42 -12.00 17.19 1.53
N HIS A 43 -11.14 17.33 0.52
CA HIS A 43 -11.55 17.81 -0.79
C HIS A 43 -12.78 16.99 -1.22
N SER A 44 -13.95 17.62 -1.26
CA SER A 44 -15.22 17.00 -1.62
C SER A 44 -15.81 17.72 -2.82
N VAL A 45 -15.00 17.77 -3.88
CA VAL A 45 -15.28 18.21 -5.24
C VAL A 45 -15.88 17.03 -6.01
N PRO A 46 -17.15 17.11 -6.44
CA PRO A 46 -17.81 16.06 -7.22
C PRO A 46 -16.99 15.55 -8.42
N LYS A 47 -17.18 14.27 -8.74
CA LYS A 47 -16.46 13.54 -9.81
C LYS A 47 -16.51 14.25 -11.14
N GLU A 48 -17.69 14.78 -11.46
CA GLU A 48 -17.92 15.54 -12.68
C GLU A 48 -17.14 16.85 -12.71
N ILE A 49 -16.82 17.47 -11.58
CA ILE A 49 -16.07 18.73 -11.56
C ILE A 49 -14.58 18.47 -11.78
N ILE A 50 -13.99 17.48 -11.12
CA ILE A 50 -12.57 17.10 -11.32
C ILE A 50 -12.34 16.62 -12.76
N GLU A 51 -13.23 15.78 -13.29
CA GLU A 51 -13.16 15.32 -14.69
C GLU A 51 -13.40 16.47 -15.69
N ASN A 52 -14.28 17.45 -15.37
CA ASN A 52 -14.58 18.56 -16.29
C ASN A 52 -13.60 19.75 -16.20
N THR A 53 -12.97 20.03 -15.06
CA THR A 53 -11.94 21.09 -14.93
C THR A 53 -10.59 20.65 -15.51
N LYS A 54 -10.25 19.36 -15.50
CA LYS A 54 -9.07 18.84 -16.22
C LYS A 54 -9.18 18.91 -17.75
N HIS A 55 -10.40 19.03 -18.29
CA HIS A 55 -10.56 19.29 -19.72
C HIS A 55 -10.33 20.77 -20.11
N ILE A 56 -10.20 21.67 -19.14
CA ILE A 56 -9.90 23.10 -19.36
C ILE A 56 -8.40 23.32 -19.68
N SER A 57 -7.51 22.38 -19.35
CA SER A 57 -6.05 22.50 -19.55
C SER A 57 -5.47 21.78 -20.76
N ARG A 58 -6.26 21.16 -21.64
CA ARG A 58 -5.67 20.63 -22.89
C ARG A 58 -5.60 21.74 -23.92
N HIS A 59 -4.43 22.38 -23.97
CA HIS A 59 -3.81 23.17 -25.06
C HIS A 59 -3.53 24.64 -24.72
N GLU A 60 -2.24 24.95 -24.57
CA GLU A 60 -1.53 26.16 -25.04
C GLU A 60 -2.08 27.57 -24.70
N VAL A 61 -3.03 27.76 -23.79
CA VAL A 61 -3.43 29.12 -23.40
C VAL A 61 -2.59 29.59 -22.21
N LYS A 62 -1.50 30.31 -22.51
CA LYS A 62 -0.92 31.24 -21.53
C LYS A 62 -1.94 32.34 -21.26
N ALA A 63 -2.74 32.19 -20.21
CA ALA A 63 -3.73 33.18 -19.84
C ALA A 63 -3.01 34.36 -19.17
N THR A 64 -2.68 35.38 -19.95
CA THR A 64 -2.09 36.62 -19.42
C THR A 64 -3.14 37.72 -19.45
N LYS A 65 -3.70 38.05 -18.28
CA LYS A 65 -4.48 39.26 -18.09
C LYS A 65 -3.86 40.10 -16.98
N THR A 66 -2.97 41.01 -17.39
CA THR A 66 -2.32 41.94 -16.47
C THR A 66 -3.23 43.13 -16.19
N TYR A 67 -3.49 43.39 -14.92
CA TYR A 67 -4.19 44.59 -14.45
C TYR A 67 -3.17 45.69 -14.14
N THR A 68 -3.41 46.90 -14.63
CA THR A 68 -2.57 48.06 -14.31
C THR A 68 -2.96 48.74 -12.99
N SER A 69 -4.06 48.30 -12.37
CA SER A 69 -4.60 48.84 -11.11
C SER A 69 -4.35 47.86 -9.97
N SER A 70 -3.61 48.32 -8.96
CA SER A 70 -3.34 47.62 -7.70
C SER A 70 -4.44 47.92 -6.66
N PHE A 71 -4.62 47.03 -5.69
CA PHE A 71 -5.49 47.28 -4.54
C PHE A 71 -4.76 48.02 -3.41
N SER A 72 -5.49 48.82 -2.65
CA SER A 72 -5.02 49.50 -1.43
C SER A 72 -5.78 48.99 -0.21
N VAL A 73 -5.17 49.11 0.98
CA VAL A 73 -5.84 48.77 2.25
C VAL A 73 -7.16 49.55 2.37
N GLY A 74 -8.25 48.83 2.63
CA GLY A 74 -9.60 49.36 2.72
C GLY A 74 -10.44 49.23 1.44
N ASP A 75 -9.83 48.95 0.29
CA ASP A 75 -10.57 48.67 -0.95
C ASP A 75 -11.44 47.42 -0.77
N THR A 76 -12.59 47.38 -1.45
CA THR A 76 -13.51 46.25 -1.43
C THR A 76 -13.69 45.63 -2.81
N LYS A 77 -13.88 44.31 -2.85
CA LYS A 77 -14.17 43.54 -4.06
C LYS A 77 -15.13 42.40 -3.73
N ASN A 78 -16.00 42.08 -4.68
CA ASN A 78 -16.85 40.89 -4.64
C ASN A 78 -16.12 39.70 -5.25
N PHE A 79 -16.16 38.56 -4.57
CA PHE A 79 -15.57 37.31 -5.01
C PHE A 79 -16.63 36.23 -5.16
N TYR A 80 -16.49 35.39 -6.19
CA TYR A 80 -17.19 34.11 -6.28
C TYR A 80 -16.48 33.10 -5.39
N VAL A 81 -17.21 32.50 -4.46
CA VAL A 81 -16.71 31.46 -3.54
C VAL A 81 -17.55 30.22 -3.76
N ASP A 82 -16.89 29.08 -3.99
CA ASP A 82 -17.58 27.79 -4.10
C ASP A 82 -18.25 27.41 -2.77
N GLU A 83 -19.50 26.96 -2.84
CA GLU A 83 -20.29 26.51 -1.69
C GLU A 83 -20.15 25.01 -1.44
N GLY A 84 -19.40 24.30 -2.29
CA GLY A 84 -19.16 22.86 -2.18
C GLY A 84 -20.41 22.01 -2.38
N GLY A 85 -20.34 20.76 -1.96
CA GLY A 85 -21.42 19.79 -2.08
C GLY A 85 -21.54 19.15 -3.47
N ASN A 86 -22.65 18.45 -3.71
CA ASN A 86 -22.81 17.59 -4.90
C ASN A 86 -23.06 18.36 -6.22
N THR A 87 -23.23 19.67 -6.16
CA THR A 87 -23.52 20.52 -7.33
C THR A 87 -22.69 21.79 -7.25
N ILE A 88 -22.12 22.22 -8.38
CA ILE A 88 -21.40 23.50 -8.45
C ILE A 88 -22.37 24.65 -8.14
N SER A 89 -22.09 25.37 -7.06
CA SER A 89 -22.80 26.59 -6.68
C SER A 89 -21.82 27.60 -6.10
N PHE A 90 -22.07 28.88 -6.39
CA PHE A 90 -21.22 29.96 -5.93
C PHE A 90 -22.02 30.99 -5.17
N ARG A 91 -21.50 31.40 -4.02
CA ARG A 91 -21.94 32.61 -3.33
C ARG A 91 -21.04 33.78 -3.70
N ILE A 92 -21.54 34.98 -3.44
CA ILE A 92 -20.77 36.22 -3.59
C ILE A 92 -20.36 36.68 -2.19
N ALA A 93 -19.04 36.76 -1.96
CA ALA A 93 -18.46 37.33 -0.75
C ALA A 93 -17.96 38.75 -1.05
N GLU A 94 -18.49 39.76 -0.36
CA GLU A 94 -17.87 41.09 -0.35
C GLU A 94 -16.71 41.07 0.66
N ALA A 95 -15.49 41.33 0.19
CA ALA A 95 -14.30 41.32 1.03
C ALA A 95 -13.53 42.63 0.94
N GLN A 96 -12.85 42.98 2.03
CA GLN A 96 -12.03 44.18 2.17
C GLN A 96 -10.55 43.81 2.27
N VAL A 97 -9.68 44.60 1.63
CA VAL A 97 -8.22 44.49 1.80
C VAL A 97 -7.85 44.93 3.21
N ILE A 98 -7.33 44.01 4.00
CA ILE A 98 -6.81 44.26 5.34
C ILE A 98 -5.33 44.62 5.32
N ALA A 99 -4.55 43.93 4.46
CA ALA A 99 -3.14 44.18 4.30
C ALA A 99 -2.68 43.97 2.85
N VAL A 100 -1.56 44.60 2.52
CA VAL A 100 -0.84 44.42 1.25
C VAL A 100 0.62 44.14 1.58
N SER A 101 1.23 43.17 0.91
CA SER A 101 2.65 42.83 1.01
C SER A 101 3.35 42.92 -0.34
N ASP A 102 4.58 42.42 -0.45
CA ASP A 102 5.30 42.44 -1.72
C ASP A 102 4.68 41.44 -2.70
N HIS A 103 4.20 40.28 -2.20
CA HIS A 103 3.69 39.19 -3.03
C HIS A 103 2.17 38.98 -2.92
N ALA A 104 1.46 39.57 -1.95
CA ALA A 104 0.04 39.26 -1.74
C ALA A 104 -0.86 40.44 -1.33
N TYR A 105 -2.13 40.31 -1.68
CA TYR A 105 -3.25 41.07 -1.11
C TYR A 105 -4.03 40.20 -0.13
N TYR A 106 -4.21 40.67 1.10
CA TYR A 106 -4.95 39.95 2.14
C TYR A 106 -6.37 40.50 2.23
N PHE A 107 -7.32 39.78 1.63
CA PHE A 107 -8.74 40.11 1.67
C PHE A 107 -9.43 39.34 2.80
N VAL A 108 -10.35 40.00 3.49
CA VAL A 108 -11.23 39.36 4.48
C VAL A 108 -12.66 39.74 4.20
N GLU A 109 -13.54 38.74 4.16
CA GLU A 109 -14.97 38.92 4.00
C GLU A 109 -15.52 39.88 5.06
N VAL A 110 -16.34 40.86 4.62
CA VAL A 110 -16.83 41.96 5.45
C VAL A 110 -17.61 41.44 6.65
N ASP A 111 -18.38 40.37 6.48
CA ASP A 111 -19.15 39.76 7.56
C ASP A 111 -18.24 39.16 8.65
N MET A 112 -17.10 38.58 8.28
CA MET A 112 -16.10 38.10 9.24
C MET A 112 -15.44 39.26 9.99
N ILE A 113 -15.15 40.38 9.32
CA ILE A 113 -14.61 41.58 9.98
C ILE A 113 -15.59 42.08 11.04
N ASN A 114 -16.89 42.04 10.75
CA ASN A 114 -17.95 42.46 11.67
C ASN A 114 -18.11 41.48 12.84
N GLU A 115 -18.02 40.18 12.59
CA GLU A 115 -18.16 39.13 13.60
C GLU A 115 -16.97 39.07 14.57
N TYR A 116 -15.76 38.91 14.03
CA TYR A 116 -14.54 38.70 14.83
C TYR A 116 -13.91 40.01 15.35
N GLY A 117 -14.34 41.13 14.76
CA GLY A 117 -13.88 42.47 15.10
C GLY A 117 -12.57 42.85 14.43
N LYS A 118 -12.53 44.08 13.90
CA LYS A 118 -11.41 44.63 13.12
C LYS A 118 -10.03 44.49 13.75
N ASN A 119 -9.90 44.63 15.08
CA ASN A 119 -8.61 44.50 15.74
C ASN A 119 -8.08 43.06 15.72
N SER A 120 -8.94 42.08 15.96
CA SER A 120 -8.58 40.65 15.93
C SER A 120 -8.13 40.26 14.52
N VAL A 121 -8.93 40.64 13.51
CA VAL A 121 -8.62 40.41 12.09
C VAL A 121 -7.30 41.08 11.70
N ASN A 122 -7.09 42.35 12.04
CA ASN A 122 -5.84 43.05 11.71
C ASN A 122 -4.62 42.37 12.34
N ASN A 123 -4.72 41.91 13.59
CA ASN A 123 -3.62 41.24 14.27
C ASN A 123 -3.28 39.90 13.61
N LEU A 124 -4.30 39.12 13.27
CA LEU A 124 -4.16 37.84 12.59
C LEU A 124 -3.47 38.01 11.22
N ILE A 125 -4.06 38.85 10.35
CA ILE A 125 -3.54 39.12 9.01
C ILE A 125 -2.12 39.71 9.05
N THR A 126 -1.79 40.52 10.07
CA THR A 126 -0.42 41.04 10.23
C THR A 126 0.58 39.92 10.54
N SER A 127 0.19 38.96 11.39
CA SER A 127 1.01 37.79 11.72
C SER A 127 1.22 36.92 10.48
N GLU A 128 0.15 36.59 9.76
CA GLU A 128 0.18 35.74 8.57
C GLU A 128 0.95 36.37 7.43
N LYS A 129 0.74 37.66 7.18
CA LYS A 129 1.56 38.41 6.24
C LYS A 129 3.05 38.27 6.56
N SER A 130 3.41 38.40 7.83
CA SER A 130 4.81 38.24 8.24
C SER A 130 5.32 36.82 8.00
N ILE A 131 4.51 35.80 8.27
CA ILE A 131 4.88 34.39 8.09
C ILE A 131 5.00 34.05 6.61
N PHE A 132 4.04 34.47 5.79
CA PHE A 132 4.03 34.22 4.36
C PHE A 132 5.28 34.80 3.69
N GLU A 133 5.55 36.09 3.91
CA GLU A 133 6.68 36.79 3.29
C GLU A 133 8.05 36.30 3.79
N SER A 134 8.16 35.93 5.07
CA SER A 134 9.47 35.56 5.65
C SER A 134 9.78 34.07 5.62
N LYS A 135 8.78 33.21 5.42
CA LYS A 135 8.94 31.75 5.47
C LYS A 135 8.29 31.05 4.29
N ILE A 136 6.96 31.12 4.15
CA ILE A 136 6.22 30.30 3.17
C ILE A 136 6.69 30.63 1.75
N TYR A 137 6.56 31.89 1.33
CA TYR A 137 6.93 32.33 -0.02
C TYR A 137 8.38 31.97 -0.39
N PRO A 138 9.42 32.39 0.37
CA PRO A 138 10.81 32.11 -0.04
C PRO A 138 11.19 30.62 0.00
N ILE A 139 10.60 29.82 0.91
CA ILE A 139 10.90 28.38 1.00
C ILE A 139 10.26 27.63 -0.16
N GLU A 140 8.97 27.84 -0.39
CA GLU A 140 8.24 27.15 -1.46
C GLU A 140 8.71 27.59 -2.85
N HIS A 141 9.04 28.87 -3.01
CA HIS A 141 9.68 29.35 -4.23
C HIS A 141 10.99 28.59 -4.55
N ASN A 142 11.77 28.27 -3.51
CA ASN A 142 13.01 27.54 -3.68
C ASN A 142 12.78 26.06 -4.00
N PHE A 143 11.83 25.41 -3.32
CA PHE A 143 11.55 23.97 -3.43
C PHE A 143 10.69 23.58 -4.62
N PHE A 144 9.73 24.42 -5.03
CA PHE A 144 8.75 24.07 -6.06
C PHE A 144 8.92 24.93 -7.32
N GLY A 145 9.25 26.21 -7.16
CA GLY A 145 9.56 27.11 -8.27
C GLY A 145 8.86 28.45 -8.20
N ASP A 146 8.91 29.20 -9.29
CA ASP A 146 8.32 30.54 -9.37
C ASP A 146 6.78 30.51 -9.39
N MET A 147 6.15 31.43 -8.66
CA MET A 147 4.70 31.65 -8.74
C MET A 147 4.25 31.94 -10.19
N GLU A 148 5.02 32.72 -10.96
CA GLU A 148 4.62 33.14 -12.31
C GLU A 148 4.90 32.11 -13.43
N GLY A 149 5.30 30.88 -13.09
CA GLY A 149 5.69 29.73 -13.93
C GLY A 149 5.62 29.85 -15.46
N ASN A 150 4.98 28.88 -16.11
CA ASN A 150 4.89 28.76 -17.56
C ASN A 150 3.62 29.39 -18.14
N LEU A 151 2.55 29.50 -17.35
CA LEU A 151 1.22 29.92 -17.78
C LEU A 151 1.03 31.44 -17.84
N GLY A 152 1.91 32.22 -17.19
CA GLY A 152 1.74 33.65 -16.98
C GLY A 152 0.88 33.95 -15.75
N ASN A 153 0.63 35.23 -15.47
CA ASN A 153 -0.09 35.69 -14.29
C ASN A 153 -1.36 36.47 -14.69
N ILE A 154 -2.50 36.16 -14.05
CA ILE A 154 -3.66 37.05 -14.03
C ILE A 154 -3.64 37.89 -12.75
N GLY A 155 -3.48 39.20 -12.91
CA GLY A 155 -3.30 40.09 -11.78
C GLY A 155 -2.30 41.19 -12.08
N ASP A 156 -1.65 41.68 -11.02
CA ASP A 156 -0.56 42.65 -11.09
C ASP A 156 0.77 42.09 -10.57
N GLY A 157 0.89 40.76 -10.45
CA GLY A 157 2.05 40.07 -9.87
C GLY A 157 1.90 39.72 -8.38
N ARG A 158 0.78 40.10 -7.74
CA ARG A 158 0.44 39.67 -6.38
C ARG A 158 -0.73 38.69 -6.39
N LEU A 159 -0.62 37.61 -5.62
CA LEU A 159 -1.76 36.74 -5.37
C LEU A 159 -2.78 37.38 -4.42
N ILE A 160 -4.04 36.96 -4.50
CA ILE A 160 -5.05 37.27 -3.50
C ILE A 160 -5.14 36.11 -2.50
N ILE A 161 -5.00 36.41 -1.22
CA ILE A 161 -5.34 35.49 -0.13
C ILE A 161 -6.68 35.96 0.45
N LEU A 162 -7.73 35.17 0.26
CA LEU A 162 -9.10 35.52 0.66
C LEU A 162 -9.55 34.72 1.88
N HIS A 163 -9.76 35.39 3.01
CA HIS A 163 -10.46 34.85 4.17
C HIS A 163 -11.96 34.94 3.98
N THR A 164 -12.63 33.80 4.06
CA THR A 164 -14.05 33.71 3.79
C THR A 164 -14.65 32.51 4.54
N TYR A 165 -15.98 32.44 4.63
CA TYR A 165 -16.65 31.25 5.14
C TYR A 165 -16.61 30.13 4.08
N LEU A 166 -16.06 28.99 4.45
CA LEU A 166 -16.03 27.79 3.62
C LEU A 166 -16.91 26.68 4.22
N PRO A 167 -17.34 25.69 3.42
CA PRO A 167 -18.00 24.50 3.97
C PRO A 167 -17.09 23.79 4.98
N SER A 168 -17.67 23.02 5.91
CA SER A 168 -16.96 22.43 7.06
C SER A 168 -15.75 21.56 6.70
N ASP A 169 -15.75 21.02 5.49
CA ASP A 169 -14.79 20.03 5.03
C ASP A 169 -13.58 20.68 4.30
N TYR A 170 -13.54 22.02 4.27
CA TYR A 170 -12.52 22.83 3.61
C TYR A 170 -11.83 23.77 4.61
N ALA A 171 -10.56 23.53 4.88
CA ALA A 171 -9.71 24.50 5.57
C ALA A 171 -9.30 25.66 4.64
N GLY A 172 -9.11 25.36 3.36
CA GLY A 172 -8.76 26.28 2.28
C GLY A 172 -8.92 25.57 0.94
N TYR A 173 -8.65 26.30 -0.15
CA TYR A 173 -8.41 25.70 -1.47
C TYR A 173 -7.74 26.69 -2.42
N PHE A 174 -6.93 26.16 -3.31
CA PHE A 174 -6.58 26.74 -4.60
C PHE A 174 -7.48 26.15 -5.69
N TRP A 175 -7.89 26.98 -6.64
CA TRP A 175 -8.58 26.48 -7.82
C TRP A 175 -8.15 27.24 -9.06
N GLY A 176 -7.44 26.52 -9.95
CA GLY A 176 -6.92 27.05 -11.21
C GLY A 176 -7.97 27.65 -12.15
N ILE A 177 -9.28 27.47 -11.89
CA ILE A 177 -10.33 28.17 -12.65
C ILE A 177 -10.19 29.70 -12.58
N ASN A 178 -9.61 30.22 -11.50
CA ASN A 178 -9.40 31.65 -11.29
C ASN A 178 -8.24 32.21 -12.14
N GLU A 179 -7.40 31.33 -12.70
CA GLU A 179 -6.36 31.65 -13.69
C GLU A 179 -6.91 31.83 -15.11
N HIS A 180 -8.22 31.69 -15.32
CA HIS A 180 -8.88 31.91 -16.60
C HIS A 180 -9.79 33.13 -16.53
N THR A 181 -9.91 33.88 -17.62
CA THR A 181 -10.98 34.87 -17.75
C THR A 181 -12.33 34.17 -17.86
N GLN A 182 -13.40 34.80 -17.37
CA GLN A 182 -14.75 34.30 -17.54
C GLN A 182 -15.13 34.21 -19.03
N GLU A 183 -14.57 35.07 -19.88
CA GLU A 183 -14.73 35.01 -21.34
C GLU A 183 -14.16 33.72 -21.92
N GLU A 184 -12.95 33.31 -21.52
CA GLU A 184 -12.33 32.04 -21.93
C GLU A 184 -13.18 30.84 -21.49
N LEU A 185 -13.61 30.82 -20.23
CA LEU A 185 -14.49 29.76 -19.72
C LEU A 185 -15.79 29.68 -20.51
N ASN A 186 -16.41 30.83 -20.81
CA ASN A 186 -17.62 30.87 -21.61
C ASN A 186 -17.38 30.35 -23.03
N ALA A 187 -16.27 30.73 -23.67
CA ALA A 187 -15.92 30.31 -25.02
C ALA A 187 -15.67 28.79 -25.12
N GLN A 188 -15.16 28.19 -24.05
CA GLN A 188 -14.93 26.75 -23.94
C GLN A 188 -16.17 25.94 -23.50
N GLY A 189 -17.29 26.60 -23.21
CA GLY A 189 -18.54 25.94 -22.79
C GLY A 189 -18.69 25.73 -21.28
N TYR A 190 -17.79 26.32 -20.48
CA TYR A 190 -17.78 26.26 -19.02
C TYR A 190 -18.44 27.47 -18.35
N SER A 191 -19.47 28.05 -18.97
CA SER A 191 -20.13 29.27 -18.45
C SER A 191 -20.82 29.11 -17.08
N TYR A 192 -21.02 27.86 -16.65
CA TYR A 192 -21.54 27.52 -15.33
C TYR A 192 -20.48 27.68 -14.23
N LEU A 193 -19.18 27.64 -14.57
CA LEU A 193 -18.09 27.98 -13.66
C LEU A 193 -17.97 29.49 -13.52
N LYS A 194 -17.43 29.94 -12.38
CA LYS A 194 -17.21 31.35 -12.06
C LYS A 194 -15.74 31.56 -11.74
N SER A 195 -15.09 32.43 -12.52
CA SER A 195 -13.72 32.85 -12.25
C SER A 195 -13.70 34.23 -11.58
N ASN A 196 -12.82 34.39 -10.60
CA ASN A 196 -12.49 35.70 -10.02
C ASN A 196 -11.47 36.50 -10.85
N GLU A 197 -10.95 35.87 -11.91
CA GLU A 197 -9.95 36.40 -12.84
C GLU A 197 -8.77 37.03 -12.09
N TRP A 198 -8.19 36.25 -11.19
CA TRP A 198 -7.05 36.62 -10.35
C TRP A 198 -6.40 35.37 -9.76
N GLU A 199 -5.08 35.36 -9.69
CA GLU A 199 -4.30 34.32 -9.01
C GLU A 199 -4.56 34.34 -7.49
N MET A 200 -5.22 33.31 -6.96
CA MET A 200 -5.77 33.41 -5.60
C MET A 200 -5.91 32.09 -4.84
N ILE A 201 -5.86 32.23 -3.51
CA ILE A 201 -6.08 31.17 -2.53
C ILE A 201 -7.25 31.57 -1.63
N PHE A 202 -8.11 30.61 -1.34
CA PHE A 202 -9.21 30.75 -0.40
C PHE A 202 -8.83 30.11 0.93
N ILE A 203 -9.10 30.81 2.02
CA ILE A 203 -8.87 30.31 3.38
C ILE A 203 -10.17 30.39 4.18
N GLY A 204 -10.50 29.29 4.85
CA GLY A 204 -11.65 29.15 5.73
C GLY A 204 -11.39 29.80 7.09
N GLY A 205 -12.20 30.81 7.43
CA GLY A 205 -12.21 31.33 8.81
C GLY A 205 -11.10 32.33 9.17
N ILE A 206 -11.07 32.65 10.47
CA ILE A 206 -10.11 33.55 11.14
C ILE A 206 -9.47 32.76 12.29
N ALA A 207 -8.59 31.83 11.95
CA ALA A 207 -7.76 31.03 12.87
C ALA A 207 -6.30 31.03 12.37
N ASP A 208 -5.33 30.45 13.08
CA ASP A 208 -4.00 30.22 12.48
C ASP A 208 -4.14 29.07 11.46
N TYR A 209 -3.94 29.38 10.18
CA TYR A 209 -4.09 28.48 9.03
C TYR A 209 -2.78 28.40 8.23
N THR A 210 -1.65 28.76 8.83
CA THR A 210 -0.39 28.92 8.07
C THR A 210 0.13 27.61 7.46
N ASP A 211 -0.33 26.46 7.94
CA ASP A 211 -0.25 25.14 7.30
C ASP A 211 -1.07 25.09 6.00
N THR A 212 -2.36 25.40 6.08
CA THR A 212 -3.25 25.46 4.91
C THR A 212 -2.74 26.47 3.86
N LEU A 213 -2.25 27.63 4.29
CA LEU A 213 -1.69 28.62 3.36
C LEU A 213 -0.45 28.08 2.63
N ALA A 214 0.41 27.31 3.31
CA ALA A 214 1.55 26.66 2.67
C ALA A 214 1.08 25.57 1.69
N HIS A 215 0.10 24.76 2.11
CA HIS A 215 -0.49 23.71 1.27
C HIS A 215 -1.05 24.28 -0.04
N GLU A 216 -1.93 25.28 0.05
CA GLU A 216 -2.57 25.86 -1.13
C GLU A 216 -1.63 26.73 -1.99
N PHE A 217 -0.59 27.31 -1.38
CA PHE A 217 0.42 28.05 -2.15
C PHE A 217 1.30 27.11 -2.97
N GLN A 218 1.59 25.91 -2.46
CA GLN A 218 2.27 24.88 -3.24
C GLN A 218 1.40 24.49 -4.45
N HIS A 219 0.10 24.25 -4.29
CA HIS A 219 -0.77 23.91 -5.42
C HIS A 219 -0.76 25.00 -6.50
N LEU A 220 -0.79 26.26 -6.10
CA LEU A 220 -0.73 27.40 -7.01
C LEU A 220 0.60 27.42 -7.79
N ILE A 221 1.74 27.27 -7.11
CA ILE A 221 3.04 27.16 -7.78
C ILE A 221 3.04 25.97 -8.74
N HIS A 222 2.64 24.80 -8.27
CA HIS A 222 2.65 23.57 -9.05
C HIS A 222 1.81 23.71 -10.30
N TYR A 223 0.57 24.20 -10.19
CA TYR A 223 -0.32 24.46 -11.33
C TYR A 223 0.34 25.33 -12.40
N ASN A 224 1.12 26.33 -11.99
CA ASN A 224 1.81 27.22 -12.92
C ASN A 224 3.01 26.58 -13.63
N HIS A 225 3.53 25.45 -13.14
CA HIS A 225 4.61 24.67 -13.78
C HIS A 225 4.11 23.44 -14.52
N ASP A 226 3.22 22.67 -13.89
CA ASP A 226 2.56 21.47 -14.42
C ASP A 226 1.10 21.39 -13.98
N GLN A 227 0.17 21.50 -14.94
CA GLN A 227 -1.27 21.40 -14.69
C GLN A 227 -1.79 19.95 -14.70
N ASP A 228 -0.99 19.03 -15.24
CA ASP A 228 -1.44 17.67 -15.60
C ASP A 228 -0.80 16.59 -14.71
N GLU A 229 -0.06 16.97 -13.67
CA GLU A 229 0.53 16.05 -12.71
C GLU A 229 -0.53 15.21 -12.00
N MET A 230 -0.14 13.99 -11.63
CA MET A 230 -0.98 13.07 -10.88
C MET A 230 -1.24 13.60 -9.48
N ARG A 231 -2.52 13.54 -9.08
CA ARG A 231 -2.99 13.99 -7.77
C ARG A 231 -2.14 13.51 -6.59
N TRP A 232 -1.75 12.24 -6.56
CA TRP A 232 -0.97 11.71 -5.43
C TRP A 232 0.36 12.46 -5.24
N PHE A 233 1.03 12.87 -6.32
CA PHE A 233 2.30 13.59 -6.21
C PHE A 233 2.08 15.06 -5.87
N ASP A 234 1.06 15.69 -6.47
CA ASP A 234 0.70 17.08 -6.17
C ASP A 234 0.28 17.26 -4.70
N GLU A 235 -0.66 16.46 -4.21
CA GLU A 235 -1.11 16.48 -2.82
C GLU A 235 0.03 16.09 -1.86
N GLY A 236 0.87 15.12 -2.24
CA GLY A 236 2.07 14.78 -1.46
C GLY A 236 3.05 15.94 -1.33
N CYS A 237 3.25 16.72 -2.40
CA CYS A 237 4.04 17.95 -2.37
C CYS A 237 3.39 19.04 -1.50
N ALA A 238 2.05 19.14 -1.52
CA ALA A 238 1.29 20.06 -0.70
C ALA A 238 1.46 19.77 0.80
N VAL A 239 1.34 18.50 1.22
CA VAL A 239 1.63 18.11 2.62
C VAL A 239 3.11 18.35 2.95
N PHE A 240 4.00 18.09 2.00
CA PHE A 240 5.43 18.33 2.17
C PHE A 240 5.76 19.82 2.35
N SER A 241 4.97 20.73 1.73
CA SER A 241 5.13 22.18 1.90
C SER A 241 4.92 22.61 3.36
N GLU A 242 3.95 21.97 4.05
CA GLU A 242 3.70 22.21 5.47
C GLU A 242 4.91 21.83 6.32
N TYR A 243 5.58 20.71 6.02
CA TYR A 243 6.80 20.28 6.68
C TYR A 243 7.96 21.27 6.47
N ILE A 244 8.32 21.56 5.21
CA ILE A 244 9.51 22.37 4.91
C ILE A 244 9.37 23.83 5.36
N THR A 245 8.14 24.35 5.43
CA THR A 245 7.87 25.70 5.96
C THR A 245 7.84 25.72 7.50
N GLY A 246 7.89 24.54 8.13
CA GLY A 246 7.78 24.33 9.57
C GLY A 246 6.39 24.73 10.10
N ARG A 247 5.35 24.50 9.31
CA ARG A 247 3.94 24.78 9.62
C ARG A 247 3.11 23.53 9.83
N MET A 248 3.66 22.34 9.54
CA MET A 248 2.95 21.07 9.70
C MET A 248 2.24 21.00 11.06
N PRO A 249 0.92 20.70 11.07
CA PRO A 249 0.14 20.68 12.29
C PRO A 249 0.48 19.46 13.15
N GLY A 250 0.42 19.65 14.47
CA GLY A 250 0.68 18.61 15.46
C GLY A 250 2.15 18.49 15.88
N ASP A 251 2.42 17.55 16.78
CA ASP A 251 3.76 17.27 17.34
C ASP A 251 4.12 15.81 17.06
N TYR A 252 4.41 15.55 15.78
CA TYR A 252 4.70 14.22 15.25
C TYR A 252 6.12 14.14 14.66
N ASP A 253 7.02 15.02 15.11
CA ASP A 253 8.45 15.04 14.71
C ASP A 253 8.66 14.98 13.19
N GLY A 254 7.85 15.74 12.43
CA GLY A 254 7.92 15.76 10.96
C GLY A 254 7.10 14.67 10.26
N VAL A 255 6.51 13.71 10.97
CA VAL A 255 5.48 12.80 10.39
C VAL A 255 4.14 13.54 10.31
N SER A 256 3.43 13.49 9.18
CA SER A 256 2.11 14.14 9.11
C SER A 256 1.07 13.41 9.97
N TYR A 257 0.07 14.14 10.49
CA TYR A 257 -1.04 13.53 11.25
C TYR A 257 -1.72 12.40 10.47
N TRP A 258 -1.84 12.55 9.15
CA TRP A 258 -2.41 11.55 8.25
C TRP A 258 -1.53 10.31 8.12
N SER A 259 -0.21 10.49 8.03
CA SER A 259 0.73 9.37 8.03
C SER A 259 0.61 8.54 9.29
N GLU A 260 0.58 9.18 10.46
CA GLU A 260 0.59 8.51 11.75
C GLU A 260 -0.75 7.86 12.11
N ASN A 261 -1.88 8.49 11.81
CA ASN A 261 -3.20 8.05 12.30
C ASN A 261 -4.07 7.36 11.23
N TYR A 262 -3.72 7.45 9.95
CA TYR A 262 -4.50 6.87 8.84
C TYR A 262 -3.67 5.87 8.04
N PHE A 263 -2.60 6.35 7.38
CA PHE A 263 -1.80 5.50 6.50
C PHE A 263 -1.14 4.34 7.25
N LYS A 264 -0.61 4.59 8.46
CA LYS A 264 0.02 3.56 9.30
C LYS A 264 -0.90 2.37 9.62
N GLU A 265 -2.20 2.62 9.76
CA GLU A 265 -3.20 1.60 10.10
C GLU A 265 -3.73 0.86 8.86
N GLN A 266 -3.61 1.46 7.67
CA GLN A 266 -4.11 0.92 6.39
C GLN A 266 -3.08 1.07 5.27
N SER A 267 -1.85 0.62 5.53
CA SER A 267 -0.68 0.82 4.66
C SER A 267 -0.73 0.04 3.34
N ASP A 268 -1.74 -0.80 3.13
CA ASP A 268 -1.94 -1.54 1.88
C ASP A 268 -2.63 -0.73 0.79
N ASP A 269 -2.97 0.52 1.08
CA ASP A 269 -3.55 1.45 0.13
C ASP A 269 -2.64 1.74 -1.07
N SER A 270 -3.25 2.10 -2.20
CA SER A 270 -2.48 2.38 -3.41
C SER A 270 -1.80 3.75 -3.30
N LEU A 271 -0.52 3.83 -3.63
CA LEU A 271 0.17 5.11 -3.75
C LEU A 271 -0.37 5.95 -4.92
N ILE A 272 -0.84 5.31 -6.01
CA ILE A 272 -1.14 6.02 -7.27
C ILE A 272 -2.64 6.20 -7.52
N TYR A 273 -3.49 5.30 -7.00
CA TYR A 273 -4.93 5.37 -7.20
C TYR A 273 -5.57 6.14 -6.06
N TRP A 274 -5.98 7.37 -6.33
CA TRP A 274 -6.45 8.28 -5.29
C TRP A 274 -7.89 7.98 -4.87
N ASN A 275 -8.12 7.59 -3.62
CA ASN A 275 -9.44 7.20 -3.12
C ASN A 275 -10.32 8.37 -2.67
N TYR A 276 -10.59 9.28 -3.61
CA TYR A 276 -11.30 10.53 -3.38
C TYR A 276 -12.62 10.39 -2.60
N TYR A 277 -13.43 9.39 -2.92
CA TYR A 277 -14.76 9.18 -2.32
C TYR A 277 -14.73 8.30 -1.07
N SER A 278 -13.54 8.02 -0.53
CA SER A 278 -13.35 7.15 0.61
C SER A 278 -14.05 5.78 0.43
N GLU A 279 -13.90 5.20 -0.76
CA GLU A 279 -14.54 3.93 -1.14
C GLU A 279 -13.98 2.78 -0.29
N GLY A 280 -14.79 1.73 -0.08
CA GLY A 280 -14.32 0.51 0.59
C GLY A 280 -13.99 0.66 2.08
N ASN A 281 -14.57 1.64 2.77
CA ASN A 281 -14.26 1.99 4.17
C ASN A 281 -12.78 2.38 4.37
N ARG A 282 -12.19 3.02 3.36
CA ARG A 282 -10.86 3.61 3.42
C ARG A 282 -11.01 5.11 3.32
N ASP A 283 -10.56 5.83 4.32
CA ASP A 283 -10.63 7.29 4.35
C ASP A 283 -9.57 7.89 3.41
N VAL A 284 -9.91 8.93 2.64
CA VAL A 284 -8.99 9.59 1.70
C VAL A 284 -7.72 10.14 2.39
N ARG A 285 -7.75 10.37 3.71
CA ARG A 285 -6.57 10.78 4.49
C ARG A 285 -5.46 9.73 4.48
N ILE A 286 -5.77 8.48 4.15
CA ILE A 286 -4.78 7.42 3.94
C ILE A 286 -3.88 7.78 2.74
N ASP A 287 -4.47 8.21 1.63
CA ASP A 287 -3.75 8.59 0.41
C ASP A 287 -2.77 9.74 0.70
N TYR A 288 -3.22 10.77 1.42
CA TYR A 288 -2.39 11.90 1.83
C TYR A 288 -1.16 11.49 2.64
N GLY A 289 -1.35 10.59 3.61
CA GLY A 289 -0.25 10.09 4.44
C GLY A 289 0.80 9.33 3.62
N GLY A 290 0.35 8.41 2.76
CA GLY A 290 1.24 7.64 1.89
C GLY A 290 1.99 8.52 0.88
N ALA A 291 1.28 9.45 0.23
CA ALA A 291 1.84 10.39 -0.73
C ALA A 291 2.90 11.29 -0.10
N TYR A 292 2.61 11.88 1.07
CA TYR A 292 3.57 12.70 1.83
C TYR A 292 4.86 11.92 2.11
N LEU A 293 4.75 10.70 2.65
CA LEU A 293 5.92 9.87 2.99
C LEU A 293 6.73 9.50 1.74
N PHE A 294 6.09 9.33 0.59
CA PHE A 294 6.80 9.08 -0.66
C PHE A 294 7.56 10.31 -1.17
N VAL A 295 6.93 11.50 -1.14
CA VAL A 295 7.59 12.76 -1.49
C VAL A 295 8.73 13.08 -0.53
N PHE A 296 8.56 12.82 0.77
CA PHE A 296 9.61 12.95 1.77
C PHE A 296 10.79 12.02 1.45
N TYR A 297 10.50 10.77 1.08
CA TYR A 297 11.53 9.81 0.70
C TYR A 297 12.28 10.26 -0.57
N ILE A 298 11.59 10.79 -1.59
CA ILE A 298 12.21 11.43 -2.77
C ILE A 298 13.19 12.54 -2.33
N TYR A 299 12.73 13.42 -1.44
CA TYR A 299 13.54 14.52 -0.92
C TYR A 299 14.81 14.03 -0.22
N GLU A 300 14.73 13.02 0.62
CA GLU A 300 15.92 12.52 1.34
C GLU A 300 16.88 11.75 0.44
N GLN A 301 16.37 10.96 -0.52
CA GLN A 301 17.21 10.12 -1.38
C GLN A 301 17.93 10.90 -2.49
N PHE A 302 17.35 12.02 -2.96
CA PHE A 302 17.94 12.82 -4.05
C PHE A 302 18.33 14.25 -3.65
N GLY A 303 17.84 14.76 -2.51
CA GLY A 303 18.08 16.12 -2.02
C GLY A 303 17.05 17.15 -2.50
N ALA A 304 17.08 18.34 -1.88
CA ALA A 304 16.06 19.40 -2.06
C ALA A 304 15.78 19.81 -3.51
N ASP A 305 16.82 19.91 -4.35
CA ASP A 305 16.69 20.40 -5.73
C ASP A 305 15.85 19.45 -6.61
N ILE A 306 15.69 18.19 -6.23
CA ILE A 306 14.93 17.21 -7.02
C ILE A 306 13.44 17.56 -7.08
N ILE A 307 12.89 18.09 -5.99
CA ILE A 307 11.46 18.39 -5.90
C ILE A 307 11.11 19.46 -6.93
N ARG A 308 11.93 20.50 -7.01
CA ARG A 308 11.80 21.54 -8.04
C ARG A 308 11.92 20.95 -9.44
N LYS A 309 12.89 20.06 -9.65
CA LYS A 309 13.09 19.41 -10.96
C LYS A 309 11.83 18.64 -11.38
N PHE A 310 11.22 17.88 -10.47
CA PHE A 310 10.03 17.07 -10.75
C PHE A 310 8.79 17.94 -10.96
N VAL A 311 8.55 18.94 -10.12
CA VAL A 311 7.43 19.90 -10.31
C VAL A 311 7.52 20.69 -11.63
N ASN A 312 8.73 20.86 -12.18
CA ASN A 312 8.93 21.53 -13.47
C ASN A 312 8.89 20.57 -14.69
N ASP A 313 8.72 19.27 -14.48
CA ASP A 313 8.68 18.27 -15.55
C ASP A 313 7.23 17.85 -15.82
N THR A 314 6.65 18.30 -16.93
CA THR A 314 5.24 18.04 -17.27
C THR A 314 4.93 16.60 -17.70
N ARG A 315 5.83 15.66 -17.39
CA ARG A 315 5.66 14.22 -17.60
C ARG A 315 5.28 13.62 -16.26
N PRO A 316 4.57 12.48 -16.23
CA PRO A 316 4.29 11.78 -14.99
C PRO A 316 5.56 11.61 -14.14
N VAL A 317 5.51 11.94 -12.84
CA VAL A 317 6.68 11.92 -11.96
C VAL A 317 7.47 10.60 -11.98
N GLN A 318 6.82 9.47 -12.30
CA GLN A 318 7.50 8.18 -12.44
C GLN A 318 8.53 8.18 -13.58
N GLU A 319 8.27 8.91 -14.68
CA GLU A 319 9.26 9.12 -15.75
C GLU A 319 10.45 9.96 -15.26
N SER A 320 10.17 11.00 -14.48
CA SER A 320 11.18 11.87 -13.88
C SER A 320 12.08 11.11 -12.89
N ILE A 321 11.50 10.22 -12.10
CA ILE A 321 12.22 9.31 -11.18
C ILE A 321 13.06 8.31 -11.96
N ASN A 322 12.51 7.68 -13.02
CA ASN A 322 13.26 6.76 -13.88
C ASN A 322 14.48 7.43 -14.53
N ASP A 323 14.32 8.67 -15.00
CA ASP A 323 15.43 9.44 -15.58
C ASP A 323 16.52 9.74 -14.55
N GLU A 324 16.16 10.01 -13.28
CA GLU A 324 17.11 10.22 -12.19
C GLU A 324 17.85 8.93 -11.80
N LEU A 325 17.17 7.78 -11.87
CA LEU A 325 17.71 6.48 -11.49
C LEU A 325 18.47 5.77 -12.62
N LYS A 326 18.40 6.29 -13.84
CA LYS A 326 18.95 5.67 -15.04
C LYS A 326 20.42 5.29 -14.94
N ASP A 327 21.24 6.13 -14.32
CA ASP A 327 22.68 5.88 -14.17
C ASP A 327 22.98 4.76 -13.16
N LYS A 328 22.04 4.46 -12.26
CA LYS A 328 22.10 3.32 -11.34
C LYS A 328 21.57 2.04 -11.98
N GLY A 329 20.89 2.14 -13.12
CA GLY A 329 20.19 1.02 -13.75
C GLY A 329 18.97 0.55 -12.96
N GLU A 330 18.42 1.44 -12.12
CA GLU A 330 17.22 1.24 -11.31
C GLU A 330 16.02 1.90 -11.98
N THR A 331 14.82 1.46 -11.60
CA THR A 331 13.53 1.94 -12.09
C THR A 331 12.69 2.54 -10.95
N PHE A 332 11.58 3.17 -11.30
CA PHE A 332 10.56 3.61 -10.34
C PHE A 332 10.07 2.44 -9.47
N ASN A 333 9.90 1.24 -10.03
CA ASN A 333 9.53 0.06 -9.24
C ASN A 333 10.57 -0.28 -8.18
N ASP A 334 11.86 -0.24 -8.52
CA ASP A 334 12.95 -0.47 -7.56
C ASP A 334 12.93 0.58 -6.44
N PHE A 335 12.70 1.84 -6.79
CA PHE A 335 12.54 2.93 -5.82
C PHE A 335 11.32 2.73 -4.92
N PHE A 336 10.20 2.28 -5.49
CA PHE A 336 8.97 1.95 -4.76
C PHE A 336 9.18 0.78 -3.78
N TYR A 337 9.94 -0.26 -4.15
CA TYR A 337 10.30 -1.35 -3.25
C TYR A 337 11.22 -0.89 -2.12
N ASN A 338 12.20 -0.03 -2.42
CA ASN A 338 13.08 0.54 -1.41
C ASN A 338 12.30 1.39 -0.39
N TRP A 339 11.33 2.18 -0.86
CA TRP A 339 10.41 2.93 0.02
C TRP A 339 9.60 2.00 0.93
N GLN A 340 9.06 0.89 0.41
CA GLN A 340 8.38 -0.12 1.23
C GLN A 340 9.29 -0.67 2.33
N VAL A 341 10.56 -0.96 2.02
CA VAL A 341 11.53 -1.40 3.03
C VAL A 341 11.74 -0.31 4.07
N ALA A 342 11.90 0.95 3.64
CA ALA A 342 12.06 2.09 4.54
C ALA A 342 10.88 2.21 5.53
N LEU A 343 9.64 2.10 5.03
CA LEU A 343 8.44 2.08 5.87
C LEU A 343 8.41 0.89 6.85
N LEU A 344 8.99 -0.26 6.51
CA LEU A 344 8.91 -1.47 7.36
C LEU A 344 9.95 -1.52 8.47
N ILE A 345 11.14 -0.95 8.26
CA ILE A 345 12.26 -1.10 9.20
C ILE A 345 12.86 0.21 9.70
N ASP A 346 12.75 1.29 8.93
CA ASP A 346 13.32 2.60 9.21
C ASP A 346 14.77 2.56 9.71
N ARG A 347 15.66 2.08 8.84
CA ARG A 347 17.09 1.89 9.09
C ARG A 347 17.92 2.70 8.10
N PRO A 348 18.03 4.02 8.28
CA PRO A 348 18.87 4.88 7.42
C PRO A 348 20.37 4.56 7.54
N ASP A 349 20.80 3.78 8.53
CA ASP A 349 22.18 3.30 8.64
C ASP A 349 22.50 2.12 7.70
N LEU A 350 21.50 1.54 7.05
CA LEU A 350 21.63 0.44 6.10
C LEU A 350 21.51 0.93 4.65
N ALA A 351 22.09 0.16 3.72
CA ALA A 351 22.00 0.38 2.28
C ALA A 351 22.29 1.85 1.86
N ASN A 352 23.23 2.52 2.52
CA ASN A 352 23.55 3.95 2.30
C ASN A 352 22.36 4.91 2.47
N GLY A 353 21.44 4.63 3.40
CA GLY A 353 20.27 5.47 3.67
C GLY A 353 19.00 5.04 2.94
N THR A 354 19.08 4.09 2.02
CA THR A 354 17.93 3.68 1.19
C THR A 354 16.80 3.02 2.00
N PHE A 355 17.09 2.42 3.16
CA PHE A 355 16.10 1.66 3.94
C PHE A 355 15.57 2.38 5.18
N GLY A 356 15.54 3.70 5.18
CA GLY A 356 14.87 4.46 6.23
C GLY A 356 14.81 5.95 5.93
N PHE A 357 14.31 6.68 6.91
CA PHE A 357 14.24 8.13 6.90
C PHE A 357 15.32 8.71 7.83
N THR A 358 15.90 9.85 7.47
CA THR A 358 16.95 10.49 8.29
C THR A 358 16.43 11.58 9.20
N ASP A 359 15.45 12.35 8.73
CA ASP A 359 14.90 13.53 9.40
C ASP A 359 13.60 13.23 10.16
N ILE A 360 12.98 12.06 9.93
CA ILE A 360 11.78 11.57 10.63
C ILE A 360 11.98 10.14 11.11
N THR A 361 11.13 9.67 12.02
CA THR A 361 11.06 8.24 12.39
C THR A 361 9.67 7.70 12.11
N PHE A 362 9.57 6.73 11.21
CA PHE A 362 8.29 6.16 10.80
C PHE A 362 8.41 4.69 10.42
N THR A 363 7.63 3.83 11.09
CA THR A 363 7.51 2.42 10.73
C THR A 363 6.05 1.98 10.71
N ILE A 364 5.68 1.14 9.75
CA ILE A 364 4.40 0.44 9.74
C ILE A 364 4.56 -0.96 10.33
N GLU A 365 3.46 -1.48 10.87
CA GLU A 365 3.40 -2.86 11.34
C GLU A 365 2.95 -3.80 10.22
N PRO A 366 3.40 -5.07 10.20
CA PRO A 366 2.89 -6.03 9.23
C PRO A 366 1.39 -6.23 9.41
N ILE A 367 0.64 -6.26 8.31
CA ILE A 367 -0.82 -6.46 8.30
C ILE A 367 -1.18 -7.80 8.96
N SER A 368 -0.38 -8.83 8.71
CA SER A 368 -0.51 -10.14 9.38
C SER A 368 0.76 -10.51 10.14
N LYS A 369 0.72 -10.44 11.49
CA LYS A 369 1.89 -10.66 12.35
C LYS A 369 2.24 -12.12 12.61
N THR A 370 1.42 -13.08 12.18
CA THR A 370 1.79 -14.50 12.18
C THR A 370 0.94 -15.22 11.15
N TYR A 371 1.51 -15.41 9.97
CA TYR A 371 0.88 -16.25 8.96
C TYR A 371 0.90 -17.71 9.45
N THR A 372 -0.26 -18.19 9.91
CA THR A 372 -0.44 -19.57 10.43
C THR A 372 -1.19 -20.46 9.46
N GLU A 373 -1.66 -19.89 8.35
CA GLU A 373 -2.45 -20.59 7.36
C GLU A 373 -1.57 -21.43 6.44
N LEU A 374 -1.99 -22.66 6.17
CA LEU A 374 -1.33 -23.52 5.19
C LEU A 374 -1.46 -22.96 3.77
N SER A 375 -2.54 -22.22 3.50
CA SER A 375 -2.83 -21.61 2.20
C SER A 375 -3.86 -20.50 2.38
N SER A 376 -3.59 -19.31 1.84
CA SER A 376 -4.54 -18.19 1.78
C SER A 376 -4.42 -17.46 0.45
N THR A 377 -5.51 -16.82 0.05
CA THR A 377 -5.52 -15.91 -1.09
C THR A 377 -5.60 -14.48 -0.56
N ILE A 378 -4.64 -13.65 -0.97
CA ILE A 378 -4.47 -12.28 -0.51
C ILE A 378 -4.73 -11.36 -1.69
N ASP A 379 -5.63 -10.40 -1.53
CA ASP A 379 -5.84 -9.35 -2.52
C ASP A 379 -4.87 -8.20 -2.25
N VAL A 380 -4.03 -7.92 -3.25
CA VAL A 380 -3.00 -6.88 -3.18
C VAL A 380 -3.36 -5.76 -4.16
N PRO A 381 -3.55 -4.52 -3.69
CA PRO A 381 -3.80 -3.37 -4.56
C PRO A 381 -2.61 -3.06 -5.46
N TYR A 382 -2.89 -2.50 -6.64
CA TYR A 382 -1.82 -2.04 -7.55
C TYR A 382 -1.11 -0.83 -6.97
N TYR A 383 0.22 -0.88 -6.93
CA TYR A 383 1.06 0.10 -6.24
C TYR A 383 0.61 0.39 -4.79
N GLY A 384 -0.12 -0.53 -4.18
CA GLY A 384 -0.15 -0.72 -2.74
C GLY A 384 0.70 -1.93 -2.38
N PHE A 385 0.68 -2.35 -1.13
CA PHE A 385 1.45 -3.51 -0.71
C PHE A 385 0.84 -4.26 0.47
N TYR A 386 0.97 -5.58 0.46
CA TYR A 386 0.50 -6.43 1.56
C TYR A 386 1.68 -7.04 2.31
N THR A 387 1.67 -6.87 3.64
CA THR A 387 2.78 -7.28 4.50
C THR A 387 2.37 -8.40 5.47
N PHE A 388 3.20 -9.44 5.58
CA PHE A 388 2.97 -10.50 6.54
C PHE A 388 4.27 -11.09 7.08
N GLU A 389 4.23 -11.53 8.33
CA GLU A 389 5.36 -12.14 9.02
C GLU A 389 5.18 -13.66 9.13
N ILE A 390 6.25 -14.39 8.84
CA ILE A 390 6.37 -15.82 9.09
C ILE A 390 7.41 -16.05 10.19
N ASN A 391 6.95 -16.68 11.28
CA ASN A 391 7.80 -17.07 12.39
C ASN A 391 8.37 -18.48 12.18
N LEU A 392 9.70 -18.59 12.15
CA LEU A 392 10.41 -19.81 11.78
C LEU A 392 10.77 -20.74 12.95
N LEU A 393 10.32 -20.48 14.19
CA LEU A 393 10.53 -21.23 15.47
C LEU A 393 11.23 -22.63 15.42
N ASN A 394 12.45 -22.71 14.87
CA ASN A 394 13.20 -23.95 14.55
C ASN A 394 12.50 -24.93 13.57
N ARG A 395 11.65 -24.45 12.68
CA ARG A 395 10.94 -25.23 11.66
C ARG A 395 11.54 -24.93 10.30
N PHE A 396 11.64 -25.94 9.43
CA PHE A 396 11.90 -25.69 8.02
C PHE A 396 10.55 -25.43 7.35
N MET A 397 10.47 -24.37 6.54
CA MET A 397 9.21 -23.94 5.94
C MET A 397 9.47 -23.45 4.53
N ASP A 398 8.76 -24.03 3.58
CA ASP A 398 8.69 -23.48 2.22
C ASP A 398 7.46 -22.59 2.12
N VAL A 399 7.66 -21.38 1.61
CA VAL A 399 6.63 -20.42 1.28
C VAL A 399 6.53 -20.39 -0.24
N ARG A 400 5.35 -20.73 -0.75
CA ARG A 400 5.05 -20.67 -2.18
C ARG A 400 4.14 -19.48 -2.43
N ILE A 401 4.60 -18.58 -3.27
CA ILE A 401 3.84 -17.41 -3.70
C ILE A 401 3.49 -17.64 -5.16
N THR A 402 2.20 -17.79 -5.46
CA THR A 402 1.70 -17.99 -6.81
C THR A 402 0.97 -16.73 -7.26
N ASN A 403 1.54 -16.07 -8.27
CA ASN A 403 0.90 -14.98 -8.99
C ASN A 403 -0.09 -15.56 -10.01
N ASN A 404 -1.37 -15.24 -9.86
CA ASN A 404 -2.43 -15.73 -10.74
C ASN A 404 -2.73 -14.79 -11.92
N GLU A 405 -2.00 -13.69 -12.04
CA GLU A 405 -2.24 -12.61 -12.99
C GLU A 405 -1.05 -12.40 -13.95
N LYS A 406 -1.25 -11.59 -15.00
CA LYS A 406 -0.22 -11.34 -16.03
C LYS A 406 0.85 -10.33 -15.64
N ARG A 407 0.59 -9.50 -14.62
CA ARG A 407 1.48 -8.40 -14.23
C ARG A 407 2.54 -8.86 -13.22
N ARG A 408 3.56 -8.03 -13.01
CA ARG A 408 4.69 -8.37 -12.14
C ARG A 408 4.29 -8.27 -10.67
N LEU A 409 4.63 -9.30 -9.90
CA LEU A 409 4.54 -9.27 -8.46
C LEU A 409 5.93 -8.95 -7.90
N GLY A 410 6.07 -7.76 -7.33
CA GLY A 410 7.22 -7.41 -6.50
C GLY A 410 7.14 -8.14 -5.18
N VAL A 411 8.26 -8.76 -4.79
CA VAL A 411 8.40 -9.46 -3.53
C VAL A 411 9.64 -8.94 -2.83
N VAL A 412 9.41 -8.34 -1.67
CA VAL A 412 10.45 -7.96 -0.71
C VAL A 412 10.41 -8.97 0.43
N THR A 413 11.57 -9.54 0.78
CA THR A 413 11.73 -10.42 1.92
C THR A 413 12.82 -9.89 2.84
N LEU A 414 12.51 -9.76 4.13
CA LEU A 414 13.42 -9.25 5.14
C LEU A 414 13.62 -10.33 6.21
N TYR A 415 14.88 -10.75 6.41
CA TYR A 415 15.25 -11.86 7.28
C TYR A 415 15.78 -11.32 8.59
N PHE A 416 15.16 -11.70 9.71
CA PHE A 416 15.57 -11.22 11.02
C PHE A 416 16.11 -12.35 11.90
N SER A 417 17.16 -12.03 12.64
CA SER A 417 17.77 -12.89 13.63
C SER A 417 16.94 -13.03 14.90
N LYS A 418 17.43 -13.84 15.85
CA LYS A 418 16.75 -14.07 17.15
C LYS A 418 16.63 -12.82 18.03
N ASP A 419 17.55 -11.87 17.87
CA ASP A 419 17.58 -10.55 18.49
C ASP A 419 16.92 -9.47 17.62
N ASP A 420 16.09 -9.89 16.64
CA ASP A 420 15.31 -9.01 15.76
C ASP A 420 16.17 -8.02 14.95
N THR A 421 17.41 -8.41 14.63
CA THR A 421 18.29 -7.66 13.72
C THR A 421 18.12 -8.16 12.29
N LEU A 422 17.99 -7.26 11.32
CA LEU A 422 18.00 -7.61 9.90
C LEU A 422 19.35 -8.24 9.53
N VAL A 423 19.33 -9.49 9.05
CA VAL A 423 20.54 -10.23 8.66
C VAL A 423 20.68 -10.42 7.16
N ASP A 424 19.57 -10.40 6.43
CA ASP A 424 19.54 -10.51 4.98
C ASP A 424 18.25 -9.90 4.41
N TYR A 425 18.24 -9.62 3.12
CA TYR A 425 17.04 -9.21 2.39
C TYR A 425 17.12 -9.62 0.91
N GLU A 426 15.96 -9.88 0.31
CA GLU A 426 15.84 -10.02 -1.14
C GLU A 426 14.71 -9.13 -1.65
N ILE A 427 14.97 -8.46 -2.78
CA ILE A 427 13.98 -7.73 -3.56
C ILE A 427 14.02 -8.32 -4.96
N TYR A 428 12.88 -8.80 -5.46
CA TYR A 428 12.78 -9.31 -6.81
C TYR A 428 11.36 -9.21 -7.34
N GLU A 429 11.23 -9.22 -8.66
CA GLU A 429 9.95 -9.34 -9.35
C GLU A 429 9.75 -10.78 -9.84
N THR A 430 8.51 -11.27 -9.82
CA THR A 430 8.18 -12.58 -10.40
C THR A 430 6.82 -12.60 -11.08
N THR A 431 6.73 -13.37 -12.15
CA THR A 431 5.47 -13.75 -12.81
C THR A 431 5.09 -15.20 -12.53
N GLU A 432 5.96 -15.97 -11.88
CA GLU A 432 5.79 -17.41 -11.62
C GLU A 432 6.05 -17.75 -10.14
N GLU A 433 5.68 -18.97 -9.78
CA GLU A 433 5.81 -19.54 -8.44
C GLU A 433 7.25 -19.49 -7.92
N LYS A 434 7.45 -18.99 -6.71
CA LYS A 434 8.77 -18.99 -6.04
C LYS A 434 8.71 -19.64 -4.66
N PHE A 435 9.79 -20.35 -4.30
CA PHE A 435 9.98 -21.14 -3.08
C PHE A 435 11.09 -20.53 -2.22
N TYR A 436 10.84 -20.29 -0.93
CA TYR A 436 11.81 -19.82 0.07
C TYR A 436 11.32 -20.29 1.46
N VAL A 437 12.07 -20.82 2.46
CA VAL A 437 13.45 -20.58 2.92
C VAL A 437 13.97 -21.78 3.73
N GLU A 438 15.23 -22.19 3.50
CA GLU A 438 15.98 -23.02 4.45
C GLU A 438 16.42 -22.16 5.65
N PRO A 439 16.02 -22.44 6.90
CA PRO A 439 16.56 -21.71 8.04
C PRO A 439 18.07 -21.93 8.12
N GLU A 440 18.85 -20.91 7.76
CA GLU A 440 20.14 -20.74 8.40
C GLU A 440 19.91 -20.73 9.92
N LYS A 441 20.86 -21.26 10.70
CA LYS A 441 20.73 -21.39 12.16
C LYS A 441 20.50 -20.06 12.90
N SER A 442 20.55 -18.93 12.19
CA SER A 442 20.45 -17.54 12.64
C SER A 442 19.08 -16.90 12.45
N VAL A 443 18.22 -17.32 11.51
CA VAL A 443 16.95 -16.61 11.18
C VAL A 443 15.79 -17.08 12.08
N LYS A 444 15.10 -16.13 12.71
CA LYS A 444 13.92 -16.35 13.58
C LYS A 444 12.62 -16.08 12.85
N LYS A 445 12.59 -15.04 12.02
CA LYS A 445 11.39 -14.58 11.32
C LYS A 445 11.74 -13.99 9.96
N ILE A 446 10.78 -14.06 9.05
CA ILE A 446 10.85 -13.42 7.74
C ILE A 446 9.63 -12.52 7.62
N LEU A 447 9.84 -11.28 7.22
CA LEU A 447 8.79 -10.35 6.84
C LEU A 447 8.71 -10.30 5.31
N PHE A 448 7.52 -10.56 4.78
CA PHE A 448 7.20 -10.46 3.37
C PHE A 448 6.45 -9.16 3.12
N CYS A 449 6.76 -8.50 2.02
CA CYS A 449 5.98 -7.39 1.45
C CYS A 449 5.76 -7.67 -0.03
N LEU A 450 4.48 -7.75 -0.41
CA LEU A 450 4.03 -8.10 -1.75
C LEU A 450 3.39 -6.87 -2.40
N ALA A 451 3.79 -6.54 -3.62
CA ALA A 451 3.24 -5.39 -4.34
C ALA A 451 3.03 -5.71 -5.82
N TYR A 452 1.83 -5.45 -6.35
CA TYR A 452 1.61 -5.54 -7.79
C TYR A 452 2.02 -4.25 -8.47
N VAL A 453 2.89 -4.39 -9.47
CA VAL A 453 3.40 -3.29 -10.28
C VAL A 453 3.23 -3.59 -11.77
N ASP A 454 3.34 -2.55 -12.60
CA ASP A 454 3.44 -2.71 -14.05
C ASP A 454 4.89 -3.02 -14.47
N GLU A 455 5.11 -3.33 -15.75
CA GLU A 455 6.41 -3.83 -16.25
C GLU A 455 7.58 -2.87 -15.99
N ASP A 456 7.33 -1.57 -16.08
CA ASP A 456 8.32 -0.52 -15.86
C ASP A 456 7.86 0.49 -14.79
N TYR A 457 6.63 0.98 -14.89
CA TYR A 457 5.93 1.90 -13.98
C TYR A 457 4.46 2.04 -14.47
N PRO A 458 3.54 2.69 -13.74
CA PRO A 458 2.16 2.79 -14.20
C PRO A 458 2.11 3.70 -15.44
N THR A 459 1.70 3.16 -16.59
CA THR A 459 1.60 3.93 -17.85
C THR A 459 0.30 4.74 -17.95
N ILE A 460 -0.31 5.06 -16.81
CA ILE A 460 -1.60 5.76 -16.75
C ILE A 460 -1.29 7.24 -16.97
N TYR A 461 -1.85 7.83 -18.02
CA TYR A 461 -1.84 9.28 -18.20
C TYR A 461 -3.14 9.85 -17.63
N GLY A 462 -3.03 10.82 -16.73
CA GLY A 462 -4.14 11.39 -15.95
C GLY A 462 -4.32 10.74 -14.57
N ASP A 463 -5.23 11.29 -13.76
CA ASP A 463 -5.46 10.83 -12.38
C ASP A 463 -6.16 9.47 -12.34
N PRO A 464 -5.52 8.43 -11.78
CA PRO A 464 -6.22 7.21 -11.41
C PRO A 464 -7.01 7.45 -10.11
N PHE A 465 -8.28 7.02 -10.05
CA PHE A 465 -9.15 7.20 -8.88
C PHE A 465 -9.69 5.89 -8.31
N GLY A 466 -10.13 5.95 -7.05
CA GLY A 466 -10.75 4.87 -6.30
C GLY A 466 -9.70 3.89 -5.76
N LEU A 467 -10.12 2.68 -5.40
CA LEU A 467 -9.23 1.65 -4.84
C LEU A 467 -8.22 1.05 -5.84
N GLY A 468 -8.32 1.45 -7.11
CA GLY A 468 -7.60 0.83 -8.21
C GLY A 468 -7.99 -0.63 -8.46
N PRO A 469 -7.38 -1.28 -9.47
CA PRO A 469 -7.44 -2.72 -9.59
C PRO A 469 -6.76 -3.37 -8.39
N GLN A 470 -7.15 -4.61 -8.12
CA GLN A 470 -6.49 -5.49 -7.16
C GLN A 470 -6.20 -6.81 -7.87
N ALA A 471 -5.19 -7.53 -7.39
CA ALA A 471 -4.88 -8.85 -7.88
C ALA A 471 -4.65 -9.80 -6.72
N SER A 472 -5.10 -11.04 -6.91
CA SER A 472 -5.04 -12.06 -5.87
C SER A 472 -3.74 -12.85 -5.97
N VAL A 473 -3.02 -12.95 -4.86
CA VAL A 473 -1.82 -13.78 -4.69
C VAL A 473 -2.19 -14.98 -3.82
N LEU A 474 -1.88 -16.19 -4.28
CA LEU A 474 -1.99 -17.38 -3.44
C LEU A 474 -0.68 -17.56 -2.67
N VAL A 475 -0.75 -17.56 -1.35
CA VAL A 475 0.38 -17.82 -0.45
C VAL A 475 0.17 -19.15 0.26
N GLU A 476 1.06 -20.10 0.04
CA GLU A 476 1.03 -21.41 0.68
C GLU A 476 2.26 -21.58 1.58
N THR A 477 2.06 -22.12 2.77
CA THR A 477 3.16 -22.49 3.66
C THR A 477 3.21 -24.01 3.84
N LEU A 478 4.39 -24.57 3.64
CA LEU A 478 4.67 -25.99 3.71
C LEU A 478 5.77 -26.24 4.73
N GLU A 479 5.37 -26.61 5.94
CA GLU A 479 6.30 -27.05 6.98
C GLU A 479 6.91 -28.41 6.60
N HIS A 480 8.22 -28.52 6.71
CA HIS A 480 8.96 -29.73 6.44
C HIS A 480 10.05 -30.03 7.47
N PHE A 481 10.55 -31.26 7.47
CA PHE A 481 11.71 -31.69 8.27
C PHE A 481 12.85 -32.10 7.34
N LYS A 482 14.06 -31.59 7.60
CA LYS A 482 15.26 -31.90 6.81
C LYS A 482 16.18 -32.85 7.60
N LEU A 483 16.42 -34.04 7.07
CA LEU A 483 17.40 -35.00 7.61
C LEU A 483 18.72 -34.86 6.85
N ARG A 484 19.78 -34.39 7.53
CA ARG A 484 21.14 -34.28 6.96
C ARG A 484 22.02 -35.45 7.43
N LEU A 485 22.67 -36.13 6.49
CA LEU A 485 23.59 -37.24 6.78
C LEU A 485 25.03 -36.71 6.89
N ASP A 486 25.58 -36.62 8.11
CA ASP A 486 26.83 -35.91 8.44
C ASP A 486 28.16 -36.53 7.95
N LYS A 487 28.17 -37.57 7.11
CA LYS A 487 29.43 -38.22 6.67
C LYS A 487 29.47 -38.53 5.17
N PRO A 488 30.40 -37.93 4.40
CA PRO A 488 30.55 -38.24 2.99
C PRO A 488 31.26 -39.58 2.79
N VAL A 489 30.64 -40.49 2.04
CA VAL A 489 31.31 -41.68 1.50
C VAL A 489 30.84 -41.88 0.07
N ILE A 490 31.56 -41.28 -0.87
CA ILE A 490 31.40 -41.63 -2.29
C ILE A 490 32.39 -42.76 -2.58
N SER A 491 31.90 -44.00 -2.56
CA SER A 491 32.64 -45.14 -3.08
C SER A 491 31.80 -45.92 -4.07
N PHE A 492 32.36 -46.17 -5.25
CA PHE A 492 31.75 -46.98 -6.30
C PHE A 492 32.67 -48.17 -6.58
N ASP A 493 32.22 -49.38 -6.24
CA ASP A 493 32.99 -50.62 -6.39
C ASP A 493 32.61 -51.41 -7.67
N GLY A 494 31.82 -50.81 -8.55
CA GLY A 494 31.29 -51.44 -9.76
C GLY A 494 30.00 -52.26 -9.56
N ARG A 495 29.43 -52.31 -8.34
CA ARG A 495 28.12 -52.92 -8.05
C ARG A 495 27.23 -52.08 -7.14
N THR A 496 27.79 -51.22 -6.30
CA THR A 496 27.04 -50.36 -5.38
C THR A 496 27.51 -48.90 -5.50
N LEU A 497 26.55 -47.97 -5.59
CA LEU A 497 26.78 -46.53 -5.52
C LEU A 497 26.31 -46.07 -4.13
N LEU A 498 27.24 -45.61 -3.30
CA LEU A 498 26.93 -44.87 -2.08
C LEU A 498 26.89 -43.38 -2.41
N VAL A 499 25.75 -42.75 -2.15
CA VAL A 499 25.54 -41.31 -2.31
C VAL A 499 25.49 -40.69 -0.92
N SER A 500 26.31 -39.69 -0.70
CA SER A 500 26.26 -38.78 0.44
C SER A 500 26.01 -37.36 -0.06
N ASP A 501 25.53 -36.49 0.83
CA ASP A 501 24.95 -35.15 0.53
C ASP A 501 23.56 -35.20 -0.12
N LEU A 502 22.72 -36.16 0.30
CA LEU A 502 21.29 -36.11 0.04
C LEU A 502 20.59 -35.50 1.24
N ASP A 503 20.03 -34.31 1.08
CA ASP A 503 19.06 -33.78 2.02
C ASP A 503 17.72 -34.46 1.75
N ILE A 504 17.19 -35.15 2.78
CA ILE A 504 15.86 -35.76 2.69
C ILE A 504 14.87 -34.84 3.39
N VAL A 505 13.95 -34.27 2.61
CA VAL A 505 12.92 -33.34 3.05
C VAL A 505 11.58 -34.09 3.20
N PHE A 506 10.97 -34.00 4.39
CA PHE A 506 9.66 -34.60 4.68
C PHE A 506 8.64 -33.50 4.92
N TYR A 507 7.62 -33.39 4.07
CA TYR A 507 6.50 -32.46 4.26
C TYR A 507 5.45 -33.04 5.20
N ASN A 508 4.83 -32.22 6.04
CA ASN A 508 3.78 -32.64 7.01
C ASN A 508 2.56 -33.32 6.37
N GLN A 509 2.36 -33.20 5.05
CA GLN A 509 1.26 -33.84 4.30
C GLN A 509 1.64 -35.20 3.68
N THR A 510 2.85 -35.72 3.94
CA THR A 510 3.26 -37.03 3.42
C THR A 510 2.46 -38.14 4.10
N GLU A 511 1.54 -38.80 3.39
CA GLU A 511 0.78 -39.94 3.93
C GLU A 511 1.73 -41.07 4.35
N ILE A 512 1.84 -41.31 5.67
CA ILE A 512 2.54 -42.46 6.23
C ILE A 512 1.54 -43.62 6.27
N TYR A 513 1.66 -44.55 5.33
CA TYR A 513 0.85 -45.77 5.32
C TYR A 513 1.37 -46.73 6.39
N ASN A 514 0.74 -46.78 7.56
CA ASN A 514 1.05 -47.79 8.57
C ASN A 514 0.37 -49.12 8.20
N ALA A 515 1.10 -49.99 7.51
CA ALA A 515 0.71 -51.36 7.28
C ALA A 515 1.61 -52.28 8.11
N ASN A 516 1.13 -52.64 9.32
CA ASN A 516 1.70 -53.64 10.24
C ASN A 516 2.82 -53.18 11.20
N GLY A 517 2.77 -51.96 11.73
CA GLY A 517 3.76 -51.52 12.74
C GLY A 517 5.11 -51.11 12.15
N ALA A 518 5.13 -50.87 10.84
CA ALA A 518 6.21 -50.21 10.14
C ALA A 518 5.64 -48.95 9.46
N ASP A 519 6.28 -47.81 9.71
CA ASP A 519 5.98 -46.55 9.04
C ASP A 519 6.75 -46.53 7.72
N PHE A 520 6.05 -46.24 6.62
CA PHE A 520 6.65 -46.15 5.29
C PHE A 520 6.63 -44.71 4.81
N VAL A 521 7.76 -44.24 4.26
CA VAL A 521 7.81 -42.98 3.51
C VAL A 521 8.24 -43.26 2.08
N THR A 522 7.43 -42.82 1.12
CA THR A 522 7.76 -42.92 -0.30
C THR A 522 8.42 -41.61 -0.75
N LEU A 523 9.71 -41.62 -1.06
CA LEU A 523 10.39 -40.52 -1.73
C LEU A 523 10.07 -40.58 -3.23
N ILE A 524 9.68 -39.46 -3.82
CA ILE A 524 9.50 -39.33 -5.27
C ILE A 524 10.52 -38.30 -5.76
N LEU A 525 11.47 -38.73 -6.60
CA LEU A 525 12.42 -37.83 -7.25
C LEU A 525 12.08 -37.70 -8.73
N THR A 526 11.90 -36.47 -9.20
CA THR A 526 11.71 -36.12 -10.60
C THR A 526 13.00 -35.57 -11.19
N GLY A 527 13.41 -36.09 -12.35
CA GLY A 527 14.51 -35.52 -13.12
C GLY A 527 14.30 -35.70 -14.62
N ASP A 528 15.21 -35.16 -15.43
CA ASP A 528 15.13 -35.04 -16.89
C ASP A 528 14.91 -36.37 -17.65
N LYS A 529 15.05 -37.51 -16.96
CA LYS A 529 14.92 -38.86 -17.51
C LYS A 529 13.76 -39.68 -16.93
N GLY A 530 12.93 -39.09 -16.06
CA GLY A 530 11.72 -39.72 -15.52
C GLY A 530 11.53 -39.55 -14.01
N ILE A 531 10.51 -40.24 -13.49
CA ILE A 531 10.12 -40.25 -12.08
C ILE A 531 10.72 -41.50 -11.40
N TYR A 532 11.37 -41.30 -10.26
CA TYR A 532 12.00 -42.35 -9.45
C TYR A 532 11.27 -42.46 -8.10
N TYR A 533 10.98 -43.70 -7.67
CA TYR A 533 10.28 -43.99 -6.41
C TYR A 533 11.22 -44.71 -5.45
N TYR A 534 11.32 -44.22 -4.21
CA TYR A 534 12.12 -44.80 -3.14
C TYR A 534 11.21 -45.08 -1.95
N ASN A 535 11.33 -46.26 -1.34
CA ASN A 535 10.60 -46.57 -0.11
C ASN A 535 11.58 -46.62 1.06
N LEU A 536 11.38 -45.74 2.02
CA LEU A 536 12.01 -45.73 3.33
C LEU A 536 11.08 -46.46 4.28
N THR A 537 11.58 -47.49 4.96
CA THR A 537 10.81 -48.23 5.97
C THR A 537 11.43 -48.02 7.34
N PHE A 538 10.59 -47.59 8.29
CA PHE A 538 10.91 -47.45 9.70
C PHE A 538 10.13 -48.53 10.45
N ASN A 539 10.78 -49.39 11.23
CA ASN A 539 10.11 -50.43 12.00
C ASN A 539 10.46 -50.26 13.48
N GLU A 540 9.46 -50.00 14.32
CA GLU A 540 9.66 -49.84 15.76
C GLU A 540 9.83 -51.17 16.51
N GLU A 541 9.45 -52.32 15.92
CA GLU A 541 9.44 -53.59 16.66
C GLU A 541 10.30 -54.68 16.02
N LYS A 542 11.56 -54.76 16.47
CA LYS A 542 12.10 -56.04 17.00
C LYS A 542 13.45 -56.00 17.70
N TYR A 543 14.21 -54.91 17.64
CA TYR A 543 15.46 -54.78 18.38
C TYR A 543 15.60 -53.33 18.83
N GLY A 544 15.68 -53.08 20.14
CA GLY A 544 15.66 -51.73 20.76
C GLY A 544 16.77 -50.77 20.31
N GLY A 545 16.62 -50.24 19.10
CA GLY A 545 17.42 -49.22 18.45
C GLY A 545 16.76 -48.83 17.13
N TRP A 546 16.77 -47.53 16.82
CA TRP A 546 16.27 -46.97 15.57
C TRP A 546 17.01 -47.60 14.39
N GLY A 547 16.36 -48.52 13.68
CA GLY A 547 16.85 -49.14 12.46
C GLY A 547 16.03 -48.63 11.28
N SER A 548 16.70 -48.15 10.23
CA SER A 548 16.06 -47.78 8.95
C SER A 548 16.44 -48.80 7.88
N GLU A 549 15.48 -49.20 7.06
CA GLU A 549 15.69 -50.03 5.88
C GLU A 549 15.35 -49.22 4.62
N ILE A 550 16.30 -49.12 3.68
CA ILE A 550 16.14 -48.41 2.41
C ILE A 550 16.01 -49.43 1.29
N LEU A 551 14.88 -49.39 0.57
CA LEU A 551 14.61 -50.22 -0.60
C LEU A 551 14.78 -49.43 -1.90
N LEU A 552 15.79 -49.80 -2.68
CA LEU A 552 16.09 -49.17 -3.98
C LEU A 552 15.54 -50.02 -5.13
N LYS A 553 14.66 -49.43 -5.95
CA LYS A 553 14.16 -50.04 -7.19
C LYS A 553 14.67 -49.27 -8.41
N SER A 554 15.58 -49.89 -9.17
CA SER A 554 16.02 -49.36 -10.47
C SER A 554 15.22 -50.01 -11.60
N VAL A 555 14.73 -49.19 -12.56
CA VAL A 555 14.00 -49.63 -13.76
C VAL A 555 14.83 -50.57 -14.65
N LYS A 556 16.15 -50.69 -14.43
CA LYS A 556 17.03 -51.63 -15.18
C LYS A 556 17.99 -52.47 -14.32
N GLY A 557 17.85 -52.52 -12.99
CA GLY A 557 18.96 -52.95 -12.13
C GLY A 557 18.68 -53.92 -10.98
N GLY A 558 17.45 -54.43 -10.78
CA GLY A 558 17.13 -55.35 -9.68
C GLY A 558 16.82 -54.64 -8.33
N LEU A 559 16.34 -55.42 -7.35
CA LEU A 559 15.92 -54.94 -6.03
C LEU A 559 17.03 -55.13 -4.98
N TYR A 560 17.33 -54.09 -4.22
CA TYR A 560 18.33 -54.10 -3.15
C TYR A 560 17.72 -53.57 -1.86
N SER A 561 18.07 -54.20 -0.74
CA SER A 561 17.75 -53.75 0.62
C SER A 561 19.04 -53.34 1.32
N PHE A 562 19.00 -52.20 2.01
CA PHE A 562 20.07 -51.69 2.85
C PHE A 562 19.51 -51.42 4.24
N SER A 563 20.23 -51.83 5.28
CA SER A 563 19.88 -51.58 6.68
C SER A 563 20.99 -50.77 7.35
N PHE A 564 20.58 -49.75 8.10
CA PHE A 564 21.45 -48.89 8.88
C PHE A 564 21.09 -48.96 10.37
N ASN A 565 22.09 -49.21 11.22
CA ASN A 565 21.95 -49.17 12.67
C ASN A 565 22.51 -47.86 13.22
N ALA A 566 21.63 -46.95 13.63
CA ALA A 566 22.01 -45.62 14.11
C ALA A 566 22.83 -45.62 15.41
N LYS A 567 22.78 -46.70 16.20
CA LYS A 567 23.48 -46.81 17.49
C LYS A 567 24.92 -47.27 17.35
N THR A 568 25.23 -48.07 16.32
CA THR A 568 26.57 -48.60 16.05
C THR A 568 27.24 -47.99 14.81
N ALA A 569 26.49 -47.22 14.01
CA ALA A 569 26.90 -46.72 12.70
C ALA A 569 27.27 -47.83 11.70
N ASP A 570 26.71 -49.04 11.88
CA ASP A 570 26.92 -50.16 10.97
C ASP A 570 25.94 -50.09 9.79
N PHE A 571 26.46 -50.37 8.59
CA PHE A 571 25.71 -50.42 7.34
C PHE A 571 25.81 -51.82 6.73
N SER A 572 24.69 -52.38 6.29
CA SER A 572 24.66 -53.67 5.59
C SER A 572 23.71 -53.62 4.39
N GLY A 573 24.08 -54.25 3.28
CA GLY A 573 23.28 -54.27 2.05
C GLY A 573 23.24 -55.65 1.43
N THR A 574 22.06 -56.08 0.99
CA THR A 574 21.87 -57.37 0.30
C THR A 574 21.03 -57.18 -0.96
N ARG A 575 21.44 -57.84 -2.05
CA ARG A 575 20.60 -57.96 -3.24
C ARG A 575 19.47 -58.95 -2.94
N VAL A 576 18.23 -58.52 -3.07
CA VAL A 576 17.07 -59.41 -2.84
C VAL A 576 17.00 -60.38 -4.01
N GLN A 577 17.44 -61.62 -3.81
CA GLN A 577 17.17 -62.70 -4.77
C GLN A 577 15.68 -63.02 -4.72
N ASN A 578 15.02 -62.88 -5.87
CA ASN A 578 13.61 -63.19 -6.07
C ASN A 578 13.22 -64.52 -5.42
N ASN A 579 12.33 -64.45 -4.44
CA ASN A 579 11.32 -65.46 -4.16
C ASN A 579 10.09 -64.76 -3.57
N ILE A 580 9.48 -63.86 -4.35
CA ILE A 580 8.07 -63.57 -4.19
C ILE A 580 7.37 -64.37 -5.28
N GLU A 581 6.83 -65.54 -4.92
CA GLU A 581 5.83 -66.21 -5.75
C GLU A 581 4.64 -65.26 -5.90
N TYR A 582 4.43 -64.75 -7.10
CA TYR A 582 3.18 -64.12 -7.48
C TYR A 582 2.10 -65.21 -7.49
N LYS A 583 1.29 -65.31 -6.43
CA LYS A 583 0.05 -66.09 -6.50
C LYS A 583 -0.96 -65.27 -7.32
N PRO A 584 -1.38 -65.70 -8.52
CA PRO A 584 -2.40 -64.99 -9.26
C PRO A 584 -3.73 -65.02 -8.47
N PRO A 585 -4.60 -64.00 -8.64
CA PRO A 585 -5.92 -64.01 -8.04
C PRO A 585 -6.70 -65.25 -8.50
N ILE A 586 -7.36 -65.92 -7.54
CA ILE A 586 -8.20 -67.10 -7.79
C ILE A 586 -9.38 -66.67 -8.69
N PRO A 587 -9.59 -67.28 -9.87
CA PRO A 587 -10.78 -67.00 -10.67
C PRO A 587 -12.01 -67.56 -9.94
N VAL A 588 -12.96 -66.68 -9.61
CA VAL A 588 -14.27 -67.08 -9.11
C VAL A 588 -15.16 -67.38 -10.31
N TRP A 589 -15.59 -68.64 -10.44
CA TRP A 589 -16.55 -69.07 -11.44
C TRP A 589 -17.95 -69.07 -10.82
N ILE A 590 -18.90 -68.36 -11.43
CA ILE A 590 -20.30 -68.36 -10.98
C ILE A 590 -21.15 -69.07 -12.04
N TRP A 591 -22.00 -69.99 -11.59
CA TRP A 591 -22.89 -70.77 -12.44
C TRP A 591 -24.19 -70.00 -12.65
N VAL A 592 -24.46 -69.55 -13.88
CA VAL A 592 -25.72 -68.88 -14.23
C VAL A 592 -26.38 -69.65 -15.36
N GLY A 593 -27.51 -70.30 -15.06
CA GLY A 593 -28.48 -70.77 -16.06
C GLY A 593 -27.91 -71.54 -17.25
N GLY A 594 -27.10 -72.57 -17.01
CA GLY A 594 -26.69 -73.53 -18.04
C GLY A 594 -25.35 -73.27 -18.74
N GLY A 595 -24.50 -72.35 -18.27
CA GLY A 595 -23.12 -72.17 -18.75
C GLY A 595 -22.17 -71.47 -17.76
N LEU A 596 -20.86 -71.70 -17.92
CA LEU A 596 -19.76 -71.11 -17.12
C LEU A 596 -19.35 -69.74 -17.69
N VAL A 597 -19.29 -68.70 -16.85
CA VAL A 597 -18.76 -67.36 -17.23
C VAL A 597 -17.62 -66.97 -16.29
N LEU A 598 -16.53 -66.45 -16.87
CA LEU A 598 -15.37 -65.88 -16.17
C LEU A 598 -15.64 -64.39 -15.89
N VAL A 599 -15.58 -63.96 -14.62
CA VAL A 599 -15.64 -62.53 -14.27
C VAL A 599 -14.22 -62.05 -13.97
N ALA A 600 -13.67 -61.19 -14.84
CA ALA A 600 -12.49 -60.41 -14.53
C ALA A 600 -12.93 -59.09 -13.88
N ILE A 601 -12.55 -58.84 -12.63
CA ILE A 601 -12.70 -57.52 -12.02
C ILE A 601 -11.61 -56.63 -12.64
N ILE A 602 -11.99 -55.90 -13.68
CA ILE A 602 -11.20 -54.84 -14.29
C ILE A 602 -11.77 -53.51 -13.80
N GLY A 603 -11.03 -52.79 -12.95
CA GLY A 603 -11.30 -51.38 -12.70
C GLY A 603 -10.74 -50.55 -13.86
N ILE A 604 -11.58 -50.18 -14.83
CA ILE A 604 -11.28 -49.22 -15.90
C ILE A 604 -12.04 -47.90 -15.64
N VAL A 605 -11.31 -46.83 -15.97
CA VAL A 605 -11.55 -45.39 -15.98
C VAL A 605 -12.82 -44.93 -16.73
N GLY A 606 -13.48 -43.89 -16.19
CA GLY A 606 -14.02 -42.74 -16.95
C GLY A 606 -15.32 -42.85 -17.79
N PHE A 607 -16.33 -42.08 -17.34
CA PHE A 607 -17.33 -41.31 -18.11
C PHE A 607 -18.60 -41.97 -18.73
N LEU A 608 -19.75 -41.55 -18.17
CA LEU A 608 -21.07 -41.17 -18.74
C LEU A 608 -22.16 -42.17 -19.23
N LEU A 609 -23.38 -41.81 -18.77
CA LEU A 609 -24.75 -41.95 -19.29
C LEU A 609 -25.52 -43.28 -19.10
N SER A 610 -26.55 -43.26 -18.23
CA SER A 610 -27.95 -43.14 -18.69
C SER A 610 -28.98 -43.07 -17.53
N ARG A 611 -29.84 -42.04 -17.59
CA ARG A 611 -31.27 -42.01 -17.20
C ARG A 611 -31.71 -42.66 -15.87
N ARG A 612 -32.11 -41.83 -14.91
CA ARG A 612 -33.54 -41.52 -14.67
C ARG A 612 -33.71 -40.20 -13.93
#